data_AF-A0A327JJ87-F1
#
_entry.id   AF-A0A327JJ87-F1
#
_cell.length_a   1.000
_cell.length_b   1.000
_cell.length_c   1.000
_cell.angle_alpha   90.00
_cell.angle_beta   90.00
_cell.angle_gamma   90.00
#
_symmetry.space_group_name_H-M   'P 1'
#
loop_
_entity.id
_entity.type
_entity.pdbx_description
1 polymer ?
#
loop_
_entity_poly.entity_id
_entity_poly.type
_entity_poly.pdbx_seq_one_letter_code
_entity_poly.pdbx_strand_id
1 'polypeptide(L)'
;MFWHHHKDALVRHARRFAVDTNGNFAVIFAACLLPLLLMIGMATDYTYASRVRNDLQVAVDAATLAATKAASAGETDLAELKRVADQSLRANFTGSEANDIETVVTFDSETGAVKVVATTKTKTAFMKLAHFDTLDVQVEAEAVAAGANAEVAMVLDVTGSMSGSKISNLKTAAKDLVDTLLEANGEDKGIKVSMVPYAYAVNIGQAAKGKVIAPAQTDWTDFLENLADLLGVDPDDNNNGWGWGWGWGWGNNETFEEQYYDKVENRTAYRQTDLCVTERAGTERFTDGDDLFNSPILDMTYTDPQSYTCPNAEVVPLTTNPTTLKNKINTLNASGGTAGHIGLAWGWYTISPTLADIVWPSNQHSPAPYESDASEDEKTLKVLVLMTDGEFNQQYFGASSRDQALDLCDAIKAEDVLVYTVGFQAPSSALQMLKQCATKTSYFFDANSGSELIAAFNKIAAETKKMRLSM
;
A
#
# COMPACT_ATOMS: atom_id res chain seq x y z
N MET A 1 -21.77 108.65 -31.47
CA MET A 1 -21.40 108.31 -30.08
C MET A 1 -22.00 106.94 -29.68
N PHE A 2 -21.74 105.87 -30.45
CA PHE A 2 -22.33 104.54 -30.21
C PHE A 2 -21.33 103.36 -30.36
N TRP A 3 -20.05 103.64 -30.65
CA TRP A 3 -19.04 102.62 -30.97
C TRP A 3 -17.89 102.49 -29.96
N HIS A 4 -18.01 103.11 -28.78
CA HIS A 4 -17.07 102.91 -27.67
C HIS A 4 -17.63 102.06 -26.53
N HIS A 5 -18.95 102.04 -26.29
CA HIS A 5 -19.52 101.28 -25.18
C HIS A 5 -19.49 99.75 -25.33
N HIS A 6 -19.43 99.20 -26.54
CA HIS A 6 -19.40 97.75 -26.74
C HIS A 6 -18.01 97.13 -26.51
N LYS A 7 -16.93 97.85 -26.77
CA LYS A 7 -15.56 97.36 -26.53
C LYS A 7 -15.26 97.28 -25.03
N ASP A 8 -15.71 98.27 -24.26
CA ASP A 8 -15.49 98.30 -22.80
C ASP A 8 -16.32 97.24 -22.05
N ALA A 9 -17.45 96.80 -22.61
CA ALA A 9 -18.24 95.71 -22.05
C ALA A 9 -17.58 94.33 -22.26
N LEU A 10 -17.05 94.07 -23.46
CA LEU A 10 -16.34 92.82 -23.78
C LEU A 10 -15.00 92.71 -23.04
N VAL A 11 -14.24 93.80 -22.94
CA VAL A 11 -12.98 93.85 -22.19
C VAL A 11 -13.21 93.62 -20.70
N ARG A 12 -14.32 94.14 -20.12
CA ARG A 12 -14.69 93.88 -18.72
C ARG A 12 -15.13 92.43 -18.46
N HIS A 13 -15.84 91.80 -19.38
CA HIS A 13 -16.22 90.38 -19.24
C HIS A 13 -15.00 89.46 -19.42
N ALA A 14 -14.10 89.76 -20.35
CA ALA A 14 -12.85 89.02 -20.53
C ALA A 14 -11.89 89.19 -19.33
N ARG A 15 -11.80 90.39 -18.73
CA ARG A 15 -11.05 90.59 -17.48
C ARG A 15 -11.68 89.88 -16.29
N ARG A 16 -13.02 89.81 -16.21
CA ARG A 16 -13.70 89.03 -15.17
C ARG A 16 -13.44 87.53 -15.31
N PHE A 17 -13.44 87.00 -16.54
CA PHE A 17 -13.12 85.60 -16.80
C PHE A 17 -11.65 85.27 -16.50
N ALA A 18 -10.71 86.17 -16.81
CA ALA A 18 -9.29 85.99 -16.51
C ALA A 18 -8.93 86.09 -15.01
N VAL A 19 -9.84 86.62 -14.18
CA VAL A 19 -9.69 86.75 -12.72
C VAL A 19 -10.63 85.79 -11.96
N ASP A 20 -11.41 84.97 -12.68
CA ASP A 20 -12.39 84.07 -12.08
C ASP A 20 -11.71 82.80 -11.54
N THR A 21 -11.56 82.72 -10.22
CA THR A 21 -10.96 81.58 -9.51
C THR A 21 -11.91 80.38 -9.39
N ASN A 22 -13.17 80.52 -9.83
CA ASN A 22 -14.17 79.45 -9.78
C ASN A 22 -13.92 78.31 -10.79
N GLY A 23 -13.00 78.48 -11.76
CA GLY A 23 -12.60 77.44 -12.71
C GLY A 23 -11.55 76.45 -12.19
N ASN A 24 -10.92 76.72 -11.03
CA ASN A 24 -9.86 75.87 -10.48
C ASN A 24 -10.38 74.47 -10.10
N PHE A 25 -11.66 74.37 -9.69
CA PHE A 25 -12.31 73.10 -9.41
C PHE A 25 -12.36 72.20 -10.64
N ALA A 26 -12.66 72.74 -11.84
CA ALA A 26 -12.73 71.96 -13.07
C ALA A 26 -11.35 71.43 -13.49
N VAL A 27 -10.29 72.21 -13.28
CA VAL A 27 -8.90 71.81 -13.59
C VAL A 27 -8.42 70.72 -12.63
N ILE A 28 -8.64 70.88 -11.33
CA ILE A 28 -8.30 69.86 -10.32
C ILE A 28 -9.15 68.60 -10.52
N PHE A 29 -10.45 68.75 -10.78
CA PHE A 29 -11.34 67.63 -11.08
C PHE A 29 -10.89 66.85 -12.31
N ALA A 30 -10.57 67.53 -13.41
CA ALA A 30 -10.04 66.88 -14.62
C ALA A 30 -8.69 66.19 -14.36
N ALA A 31 -7.80 66.82 -13.59
CA ALA A 31 -6.50 66.25 -13.22
C ALA A 31 -6.62 65.03 -12.30
N CYS A 32 -7.62 64.98 -11.40
CA CYS A 32 -7.88 63.84 -10.52
C CYS A 32 -8.70 62.72 -11.21
N LEU A 33 -9.54 63.06 -12.19
CA LEU A 33 -10.37 62.10 -12.90
C LEU A 33 -9.53 61.10 -13.70
N LEU A 34 -8.46 61.56 -14.35
CA LEU A 34 -7.55 60.70 -15.14
C LEU A 34 -6.91 59.58 -14.31
N PRO A 35 -6.24 59.82 -13.17
CA PRO A 35 -5.68 58.76 -12.34
C PRO A 35 -6.76 57.88 -11.70
N LEU A 36 -7.94 58.42 -11.37
CA LEU A 36 -9.06 57.62 -10.86
C LEU A 36 -9.58 56.62 -11.90
N LEU A 37 -9.79 57.06 -13.15
CA LEU A 37 -10.20 56.19 -14.25
C LEU A 37 -9.13 55.14 -14.57
N LEU A 38 -7.85 55.51 -14.52
CA LEU A 38 -6.75 54.55 -14.67
C LEU A 38 -6.80 53.47 -13.58
N MET A 39 -7.01 53.85 -12.31
CA MET A 39 -7.11 52.89 -11.20
C MET A 39 -8.30 51.95 -11.35
N ILE A 40 -9.46 52.44 -11.76
CA ILE A 40 -10.64 51.61 -12.04
C ILE A 40 -10.36 50.67 -13.22
N GLY A 41 -9.69 51.16 -14.25
CA GLY A 41 -9.27 50.35 -15.40
C GLY A 41 -8.30 49.23 -15.01
N MET A 42 -7.27 49.54 -14.22
CA MET A 42 -6.33 48.55 -13.68
C MET A 42 -7.03 47.51 -12.82
N ALA A 43 -7.96 47.92 -11.96
CA ALA A 43 -8.76 46.99 -11.15
C ALA A 43 -9.63 46.05 -12.02
N THR A 44 -10.15 46.55 -13.13
CA THR A 44 -10.94 45.76 -14.09
C THR A 44 -10.07 44.74 -14.83
N ASP A 45 -8.90 45.16 -15.33
CA ASP A 45 -7.95 44.26 -16.00
C ASP A 45 -7.43 43.18 -15.03
N TYR A 46 -7.14 43.55 -13.77
CA TYR A 46 -6.75 42.59 -12.74
C TYR A 46 -7.87 41.59 -12.41
N THR A 47 -9.12 42.06 -12.35
CA THR A 47 -10.29 41.20 -12.12
C THR A 47 -10.46 40.21 -13.28
N TYR A 48 -10.24 40.64 -14.52
CA TYR A 48 -10.25 39.76 -15.68
C TYR A 48 -9.13 38.72 -15.62
N ALA A 49 -7.88 39.14 -15.38
CA ALA A 49 -6.75 38.23 -15.26
C ALA A 49 -6.91 37.23 -14.10
N SER A 50 -7.51 37.66 -12.99
CA SER A 50 -7.81 36.78 -11.85
C SER A 50 -8.87 35.72 -12.19
N ARG A 51 -9.87 36.05 -13.04
CA ARG A 51 -10.82 35.06 -13.55
C ARG A 51 -10.13 34.04 -14.44
N VAL A 52 -9.31 34.51 -15.39
CA VAL A 52 -8.51 33.62 -16.25
C VAL A 52 -7.62 32.71 -15.42
N ARG A 53 -7.01 33.22 -14.33
CA ARG A 53 -6.21 32.42 -13.40
C ARG A 53 -7.03 31.29 -12.77
N ASN A 54 -8.24 31.60 -12.31
CA ASN A 54 -9.11 30.58 -11.70
C ASN A 54 -9.56 29.53 -12.71
N ASP A 55 -9.94 29.94 -13.91
CA ASP A 55 -10.34 29.02 -14.99
C ASP A 55 -9.15 28.15 -15.44
N LEU A 56 -7.95 28.74 -15.53
CA LEU A 56 -6.73 28.02 -15.84
C LEU A 56 -6.35 27.04 -14.74
N GLN A 57 -6.52 27.40 -13.46
CA GLN A 57 -6.26 26.50 -12.33
C GLN A 57 -7.15 25.25 -12.43
N VAL A 58 -8.45 25.41 -12.65
CA VAL A 58 -9.38 24.26 -12.78
C VAL A 58 -8.96 23.34 -13.92
N ALA A 59 -8.54 23.90 -15.06
CA ALA A 59 -8.08 23.12 -16.19
C ALA A 59 -6.73 22.44 -15.93
N VAL A 60 -5.82 23.09 -15.20
CA VAL A 60 -4.53 22.52 -14.79
C VAL A 60 -4.72 21.42 -13.76
N ASP A 61 -5.64 21.54 -12.81
CA ASP A 61 -5.95 20.46 -11.86
C ASP A 61 -6.42 19.19 -12.61
N ALA A 62 -7.29 19.36 -13.62
CA ALA A 62 -7.73 18.26 -14.48
C ALA A 62 -6.59 17.69 -15.35
N ALA A 63 -5.69 18.54 -15.85
CA ALA A 63 -4.53 18.13 -16.62
C ALA A 63 -3.51 17.35 -15.78
N THR A 64 -3.22 17.84 -14.57
CA THR A 64 -2.37 17.16 -13.59
C THR A 64 -2.96 15.82 -13.23
N LEU A 65 -4.26 15.74 -12.92
CA LEU A 65 -4.91 14.45 -12.62
C LEU A 65 -4.81 13.45 -13.78
N ALA A 66 -5.03 13.89 -15.01
CA ALA A 66 -4.93 13.02 -16.18
C ALA A 66 -3.49 12.53 -16.42
N ALA A 67 -2.50 13.41 -16.22
CA ALA A 67 -1.08 13.06 -16.33
C ALA A 67 -0.63 12.14 -15.19
N THR A 68 -1.05 12.41 -13.95
CA THR A 68 -0.84 11.52 -12.80
C THR A 68 -1.44 10.15 -13.05
N LYS A 69 -2.65 10.04 -13.61
CA LYS A 69 -3.24 8.74 -13.97
C LYS A 69 -2.43 7.98 -15.03
N ALA A 70 -1.88 8.67 -16.03
CA ALA A 70 -1.00 8.03 -17.00
C ALA A 70 0.31 7.56 -16.35
N ALA A 71 0.87 8.36 -15.44
CA ALA A 71 2.03 7.97 -14.64
C ALA A 71 1.72 6.75 -13.76
N SER A 72 0.52 6.71 -13.16
CA SER A 72 -0.03 5.57 -12.44
C SER A 72 -0.32 4.34 -13.32
N ALA A 73 -0.17 4.41 -14.63
CA ALA A 73 -0.26 3.24 -15.51
C ALA A 73 1.13 2.70 -15.91
N GLY A 74 2.19 3.24 -15.29
CA GLY A 74 3.58 2.89 -15.56
C GLY A 74 4.25 3.71 -16.67
N GLU A 75 3.64 4.81 -17.11
CA GLU A 75 4.26 5.75 -18.06
C GLU A 75 5.21 6.70 -17.34
N THR A 76 6.47 6.75 -17.77
CA THR A 76 7.50 7.63 -17.18
C THR A 76 8.08 8.60 -18.20
N ASP A 77 7.71 8.49 -19.48
CA ASP A 77 8.16 9.42 -20.51
C ASP A 77 7.46 10.77 -20.33
N LEU A 78 8.26 11.80 -20.02
CA LEU A 78 7.80 13.17 -19.87
C LEU A 78 7.10 13.68 -21.14
N ALA A 79 7.49 13.20 -22.33
CA ALA A 79 6.83 13.59 -23.58
C ALA A 79 5.38 13.08 -23.63
N GLU A 80 5.14 11.87 -23.17
CA GLU A 80 3.80 11.26 -23.15
C GLU A 80 2.94 11.83 -22.03
N LEU A 81 3.50 12.01 -20.82
CA LEU A 81 2.81 12.69 -19.71
C LEU A 81 2.40 14.12 -20.10
N LYS A 82 3.30 14.85 -20.77
CA LYS A 82 3.00 16.17 -21.33
C LYS A 82 1.90 16.10 -22.38
N ARG A 83 1.91 15.12 -23.27
CA ARG A 83 0.87 14.93 -24.30
C ARG A 83 -0.50 14.74 -23.66
N VAL A 84 -0.60 13.90 -22.63
CA VAL A 84 -1.84 13.64 -21.89
C VAL A 84 -2.30 14.89 -21.13
N ALA A 85 -1.39 15.57 -20.43
CA ALA A 85 -1.67 16.83 -19.74
C ALA A 85 -2.21 17.89 -20.71
N ASP A 86 -1.55 18.08 -21.86
CA ASP A 86 -1.94 19.08 -22.87
C ASP A 86 -3.30 18.78 -23.49
N GLN A 87 -3.62 17.51 -23.71
CA GLN A 87 -4.93 17.08 -24.21
C GLN A 87 -6.04 17.42 -23.22
N SER A 88 -5.85 17.09 -21.94
CA SER A 88 -6.81 17.39 -20.87
C SER A 88 -6.92 18.90 -20.60
N LEU A 89 -5.81 19.63 -20.65
CA LEU A 89 -5.81 21.08 -20.46
C LEU A 89 -6.62 21.78 -21.55
N ARG A 90 -6.41 21.42 -22.82
CA ARG A 90 -7.14 22.01 -23.96
C ARG A 90 -8.62 21.64 -23.97
N ALA A 91 -9.00 20.52 -23.38
CA ALA A 91 -10.40 20.13 -23.22
C ALA A 91 -11.12 20.98 -22.15
N ASN A 92 -10.39 21.43 -21.12
CA ASN A 92 -10.96 22.13 -19.96
C ASN A 92 -10.71 23.64 -19.94
N PHE A 93 -9.79 24.16 -20.76
CA PHE A 93 -9.53 25.59 -20.88
C PHE A 93 -9.89 26.11 -22.29
N THR A 94 -11.05 26.77 -22.38
CA THR A 94 -11.57 27.32 -23.63
C THR A 94 -11.53 28.84 -23.62
N GLY A 95 -11.02 29.48 -24.69
CA GLY A 95 -10.94 30.94 -24.77
C GLY A 95 -9.90 31.44 -25.77
N SER A 96 -9.74 32.77 -25.87
CA SER A 96 -8.72 33.35 -26.76
C SER A 96 -7.30 33.13 -26.23
N GLU A 97 -7.19 33.08 -24.91
CA GLU A 97 -6.02 32.84 -24.07
C GLU A 97 -5.55 31.38 -24.15
N ALA A 98 -6.39 30.47 -24.66
CA ALA A 98 -6.06 29.07 -24.81
C ALA A 98 -5.05 28.79 -25.94
N ASN A 99 -4.88 29.75 -26.85
CA ASN A 99 -3.97 29.63 -28.00
C ASN A 99 -2.50 29.86 -27.64
N ASP A 100 -2.24 30.60 -26.54
CA ASP A 100 -0.91 31.02 -26.12
C ASP A 100 -0.46 30.33 -24.82
N ILE A 101 -0.99 29.14 -24.51
CA ILE A 101 -0.59 28.38 -23.33
C ILE A 101 0.72 27.64 -23.56
N GLU A 102 1.66 27.83 -22.65
CA GLU A 102 2.85 27.01 -22.49
C GLU A 102 2.72 26.13 -21.24
N THR A 103 3.04 24.84 -21.37
CA THR A 103 2.96 23.86 -20.28
C THR A 103 4.31 23.19 -20.04
N VAL A 104 4.67 23.07 -18.78
CA VAL A 104 5.82 22.29 -18.30
C VAL A 104 5.30 21.19 -17.40
N VAL A 105 5.70 19.95 -17.68
CA VAL A 105 5.37 18.78 -16.87
C VAL A 105 6.65 18.21 -16.31
N THR A 106 6.67 17.97 -15.01
CA THR A 106 7.75 17.26 -14.32
C THR A 106 7.18 16.05 -13.61
N PHE A 107 7.94 14.96 -13.62
CA PHE A 107 7.61 13.72 -12.91
C PHE A 107 8.72 13.43 -11.91
N ASP A 108 8.33 13.22 -10.66
CA ASP A 108 9.20 12.74 -9.60
C ASP A 108 9.06 11.23 -9.49
N SER A 109 10.13 10.51 -9.85
CA SER A 109 10.17 9.05 -9.82
C SER A 109 10.24 8.45 -8.42
N GLU A 110 10.58 9.25 -7.40
CA GLU A 110 10.67 8.80 -6.01
C GLU A 110 9.28 8.85 -5.34
N THR A 111 8.56 9.94 -5.55
CA THR A 111 7.24 10.15 -4.94
C THR A 111 6.07 9.75 -5.85
N GLY A 112 6.30 9.58 -7.15
CA GLY A 112 5.23 9.41 -8.14
C GLY A 112 4.43 10.71 -8.39
N ALA A 113 4.94 11.86 -7.92
CA ALA A 113 4.30 13.15 -8.10
C ALA A 113 4.44 13.63 -9.54
N VAL A 114 3.32 14.02 -10.15
CA VAL A 114 3.31 14.77 -11.40
C VAL A 114 2.96 16.21 -11.08
N LYS A 115 3.82 17.13 -11.51
CA LYS A 115 3.58 18.58 -11.42
C LYS A 115 3.40 19.15 -12.82
N VAL A 116 2.32 19.89 -13.00
CA VAL A 116 2.01 20.62 -14.23
C VAL A 116 2.00 22.11 -13.93
N VAL A 117 2.81 22.86 -14.68
CA VAL A 117 2.84 24.32 -14.65
C VAL A 117 2.31 24.81 -15.99
N ALA A 118 1.28 25.66 -15.97
CA ALA A 118 0.77 26.30 -17.17
C ALA A 118 0.91 27.81 -17.08
N THR A 119 1.39 28.41 -18.16
CA THR A 119 1.57 29.85 -18.31
C THR A 119 0.80 30.34 -19.54
N THR A 120 0.01 31.39 -19.38
CA THR A 120 -0.67 32.07 -20.49
C THR A 120 -0.56 33.60 -20.36
N LYS A 121 -0.80 34.31 -21.46
CA LYS A 121 -0.78 35.77 -21.52
C LYS A 121 -2.18 36.34 -21.70
N THR A 122 -2.59 37.21 -20.79
CA THR A 122 -3.88 37.90 -20.86
C THR A 122 -3.68 39.31 -21.41
N LYS A 123 -4.50 39.73 -22.38
CA LYS A 123 -4.43 41.09 -22.94
C LYS A 123 -5.09 42.08 -22.00
N THR A 124 -4.45 43.23 -21.78
CA THR A 124 -5.02 44.28 -20.92
C THR A 124 -5.76 45.33 -21.75
N ALA A 125 -6.89 45.84 -21.25
CA ALA A 125 -7.69 46.84 -21.95
C ALA A 125 -7.30 48.27 -21.54
N PHE A 126 -6.99 48.48 -20.27
CA PHE A 126 -6.69 49.79 -19.68
C PHE A 126 -5.22 49.92 -19.29
N MET A 127 -4.57 48.86 -18.78
CA MET A 127 -3.15 48.85 -18.43
C MET A 127 -2.23 49.06 -19.64
N LYS A 128 -2.70 48.76 -20.86
CA LYS A 128 -1.99 49.12 -22.10
C LYS A 128 -1.75 50.64 -22.23
N LEU A 129 -2.61 51.49 -21.64
CA LEU A 129 -2.41 52.94 -21.61
C LEU A 129 -1.14 53.32 -20.81
N ALA A 130 -0.72 52.45 -19.90
CA ALA A 130 0.51 52.53 -19.12
C ALA A 130 1.64 51.64 -19.70
N HIS A 131 1.55 51.20 -20.96
CA HIS A 131 2.53 50.34 -21.66
C HIS A 131 2.65 48.90 -21.12
N PHE A 132 1.62 48.40 -20.44
CA PHE A 132 1.53 46.98 -20.04
C PHE A 132 0.50 46.26 -20.90
N ASP A 133 0.88 45.85 -22.11
CA ASP A 133 -0.06 45.28 -23.10
C ASP A 133 -0.60 43.90 -22.71
N THR A 134 0.16 43.12 -21.95
CA THR A 134 -0.23 41.79 -21.47
C THR A 134 0.17 41.58 -20.01
N LEU A 135 -0.56 40.71 -19.33
CA LEU A 135 -0.24 40.22 -18.00
C LEU A 135 -0.07 38.69 -18.05
N ASP A 136 1.08 38.22 -17.60
CA ASP A 136 1.38 36.79 -17.52
C ASP A 136 0.62 36.17 -16.34
N VAL A 137 -0.08 35.08 -16.62
CA VAL A 137 -0.83 34.30 -15.64
C VAL A 137 -0.21 32.91 -15.61
N GLN A 138 0.38 32.57 -14.47
CA GLN A 138 0.94 31.25 -14.19
C GLN A 138 0.16 30.59 -13.06
N VAL A 139 -0.14 29.32 -13.26
CA VAL A 139 -0.67 28.43 -12.23
C VAL A 139 0.12 27.13 -12.22
N GLU A 140 0.11 26.47 -11.07
CA GLU A 140 0.72 25.17 -10.89
C GLU A 140 -0.26 24.26 -10.15
N ALA A 141 -0.24 22.98 -10.50
CA ALA A 141 -0.88 21.95 -9.71
C ALA A 141 0.02 20.71 -9.68
N GLU A 142 0.02 20.05 -8.54
CA GLU A 142 0.81 18.86 -8.28
C GLU A 142 -0.13 17.80 -7.72
N ALA A 143 -0.09 16.61 -8.30
CA ALA A 143 -0.84 15.47 -7.80
C ALA A 143 0.06 14.24 -7.78
N VAL A 144 0.00 13.55 -6.66
CA VAL A 144 0.62 12.25 -6.48
C VAL A 144 -0.44 11.21 -6.79
N ALA A 145 -0.06 10.16 -7.51
CA ALA A 145 -0.89 8.96 -7.58
C ALA A 145 -1.27 8.57 -6.14
N ALA A 146 -2.55 8.30 -5.85
CA ALA A 146 -2.89 7.68 -4.57
C ALA A 146 -2.02 6.42 -4.46
N GLY A 147 -1.07 6.44 -3.52
CA GLY A 147 0.05 5.52 -3.53
C GLY A 147 -0.47 4.11 -3.39
N ALA A 148 -0.30 3.28 -4.41
CA ALA A 148 -0.72 1.91 -4.26
C ALA A 148 0.18 1.25 -3.20
N ASN A 149 -0.48 0.75 -2.18
CA ASN A 149 0.19 0.10 -1.08
C ASN A 149 0.71 -1.26 -1.57
N ALA A 150 1.76 -1.78 -0.95
CA ALA A 150 2.21 -3.13 -1.18
C ALA A 150 2.50 -3.84 0.14
N GLU A 151 2.05 -5.08 0.26
CA GLU A 151 2.30 -5.96 1.38
C GLU A 151 3.08 -7.17 0.89
N VAL A 152 4.30 -7.34 1.38
CA VAL A 152 5.23 -8.36 0.89
C VAL A 152 5.57 -9.35 2.00
N ALA A 153 5.26 -10.63 1.80
CA ALA A 153 5.65 -11.72 2.68
C ALA A 153 6.89 -12.44 2.14
N MET A 154 8.01 -12.39 2.87
CA MET A 154 9.20 -13.17 2.57
C MET A 154 9.18 -14.51 3.30
N VAL A 155 9.00 -15.61 2.58
CA VAL A 155 9.04 -16.97 3.12
C VAL A 155 10.41 -17.58 2.85
N LEU A 156 11.18 -17.76 3.91
CA LEU A 156 12.62 -18.03 3.82
C LEU A 156 12.98 -19.41 4.38
N ASP A 157 13.52 -20.28 3.54
CA ASP A 157 14.06 -21.56 3.93
C ASP A 157 15.32 -21.40 4.81
N VAL A 158 15.23 -21.84 6.05
CA VAL A 158 16.34 -21.88 7.01
C VAL A 158 16.68 -23.31 7.43
N THR A 159 16.49 -24.27 6.54
CA THR A 159 16.70 -25.70 6.80
C THR A 159 18.19 -26.07 6.86
N GLY A 160 18.51 -27.29 7.29
CA GLY A 160 19.91 -27.72 7.44
C GLY A 160 20.74 -27.67 6.16
N SER A 161 20.12 -27.87 4.98
CA SER A 161 20.77 -27.77 3.67
C SER A 161 21.28 -26.37 3.36
N MET A 162 20.66 -25.34 3.97
CA MET A 162 21.06 -23.94 3.85
C MET A 162 22.32 -23.58 4.64
N SER A 163 22.94 -24.51 5.36
CA SER A 163 24.14 -24.22 6.16
C SER A 163 25.34 -23.70 5.33
N GLY A 164 26.29 -23.05 6.01
CA GLY A 164 27.49 -22.51 5.38
C GLY A 164 27.23 -21.24 4.55
N SER A 165 27.72 -21.20 3.31
CA SER A 165 27.61 -20.02 2.45
C SER A 165 26.18 -19.73 1.99
N LYS A 166 25.31 -20.75 1.96
CA LYS A 166 23.94 -20.59 1.44
C LYS A 166 23.10 -19.64 2.29
N ILE A 167 23.05 -19.85 3.61
CA ILE A 167 22.36 -18.96 4.54
C ILE A 167 23.00 -17.56 4.55
N SER A 168 24.33 -17.46 4.36
CA SER A 168 24.99 -16.16 4.23
C SER A 168 24.51 -15.40 2.99
N ASN A 169 24.36 -16.08 1.86
CA ASN A 169 23.86 -15.46 0.62
C ASN A 169 22.38 -15.10 0.74
N LEU A 170 21.56 -15.95 1.37
CA LEU A 170 20.17 -15.64 1.67
C LEU A 170 20.05 -14.38 2.53
N LYS A 171 20.87 -14.27 3.59
CA LYS A 171 20.89 -13.07 4.44
C LYS A 171 21.21 -11.81 3.65
N THR A 172 22.16 -11.87 2.72
CA THR A 172 22.47 -10.73 1.85
C THR A 172 21.31 -10.40 0.92
N ALA A 173 20.78 -11.40 0.20
CA ALA A 173 19.67 -11.21 -0.74
C ALA A 173 18.40 -10.66 -0.06
N ALA A 174 18.04 -11.18 1.11
CA ALA A 174 16.90 -10.71 1.88
C ALA A 174 17.09 -9.27 2.38
N LYS A 175 18.31 -8.89 2.80
CA LYS A 175 18.60 -7.50 3.19
C LYS A 175 18.53 -6.55 2.00
N ASP A 176 19.06 -6.94 0.85
CA ASP A 176 19.02 -6.11 -0.36
C ASP A 176 17.57 -5.91 -0.83
N LEU A 177 16.72 -6.94 -0.74
CA LEU A 177 15.28 -6.80 -0.97
C LEU A 177 14.66 -5.83 0.03
N VAL A 178 14.95 -5.96 1.34
CA VAL A 178 14.44 -5.04 2.36
C VAL A 178 14.90 -3.61 2.11
N ASP A 179 16.18 -3.38 1.77
CA ASP A 179 16.71 -2.05 1.47
C ASP A 179 16.11 -1.47 0.18
N THR A 180 15.79 -2.34 -0.80
CA THR A 180 15.12 -1.94 -2.03
C THR A 180 13.66 -1.60 -1.81
N LEU A 181 12.93 -2.34 -0.96
CA LEU A 181 11.50 -2.12 -0.70
C LEU A 181 11.26 -1.02 0.34
N LEU A 182 12.01 -1.04 1.43
CA LEU A 182 11.89 -0.16 2.59
C LEU A 182 13.15 0.70 2.68
N GLU A 183 13.17 1.82 1.95
CA GLU A 183 14.32 2.72 1.98
C GLU A 183 14.62 3.23 3.41
N ALA A 184 15.90 3.45 3.70
CA ALA A 184 16.44 3.62 5.05
C ALA A 184 15.84 4.79 5.87
N ASN A 185 15.11 5.71 5.23
CA ASN A 185 14.52 6.89 5.86
C ASN A 185 13.01 6.77 6.16
N GLY A 186 12.35 5.65 5.84
CA GLY A 186 10.95 5.43 6.19
C GLY A 186 9.96 6.38 5.52
N GLU A 187 10.34 6.95 4.37
CA GLU A 187 9.51 7.90 3.61
C GLU A 187 8.51 7.19 2.68
N ASP A 188 8.72 5.90 2.39
CA ASP A 188 7.79 5.09 1.60
C ASP A 188 6.66 4.55 2.49
N LYS A 189 5.63 5.36 2.70
CA LYS A 189 4.49 5.06 3.59
C LYS A 189 3.57 3.95 3.08
N GLY A 190 3.82 3.41 1.89
CA GLY A 190 2.93 2.44 1.24
C GLY A 190 3.40 0.98 1.28
N ILE A 191 4.64 0.68 1.65
CA ILE A 191 5.14 -0.71 1.64
C ILE A 191 5.28 -1.26 3.06
N LYS A 192 4.68 -2.41 3.31
CA LYS A 192 4.91 -3.22 4.51
C LYS A 192 5.53 -4.55 4.12
N VAL A 193 6.49 -5.03 4.90
CA VAL A 193 7.16 -6.30 4.64
C VAL A 193 7.10 -7.18 5.89
N SER A 194 6.71 -8.44 5.72
CA SER A 194 6.80 -9.49 6.73
C SER A 194 7.87 -10.51 6.34
N MET A 195 8.34 -11.27 7.31
CA MET A 195 9.32 -12.32 7.10
C MET A 195 8.94 -13.57 7.89
N VAL A 196 8.92 -14.71 7.22
CA VAL A 196 8.58 -16.02 7.76
C VAL A 196 9.72 -17.00 7.49
N PRO A 197 10.67 -17.15 8.44
CA PRO A 197 11.66 -18.22 8.40
C PRO A 197 10.98 -19.56 8.68
N TYR A 198 11.26 -20.59 7.88
CA TYR A 198 10.71 -21.93 8.10
C TYR A 198 11.76 -23.04 8.06
N ALA A 199 11.50 -24.09 8.83
CA ALA A 199 12.24 -25.34 8.80
C ALA A 199 11.26 -26.51 9.01
N TYR A 200 11.36 -27.24 10.13
CA TYR A 200 10.39 -28.27 10.52
C TYR A 200 9.02 -27.69 10.87
N ALA A 201 8.97 -26.42 11.20
CA ALA A 201 7.81 -25.66 11.62
C ALA A 201 8.09 -24.17 11.39
N VAL A 202 7.16 -23.31 11.77
CA VAL A 202 7.34 -21.86 11.80
C VAL A 202 7.33 -21.40 13.26
N ASN A 203 8.23 -20.48 13.60
CA ASN A 203 8.22 -19.86 14.92
C ASN A 203 7.49 -18.52 14.85
N ILE A 204 6.26 -18.42 15.36
CA ILE A 204 5.40 -17.22 15.27
C ILE A 204 5.83 -16.07 16.19
N GLY A 205 6.83 -16.32 17.05
CA GLY A 205 7.41 -15.34 17.95
C GLY A 205 6.55 -15.01 19.16
N GLN A 206 7.17 -14.39 20.16
CA GLN A 206 6.57 -14.14 21.48
C GLN A 206 5.28 -13.29 21.42
N ALA A 207 5.13 -12.44 20.41
CA ALA A 207 3.96 -11.59 20.26
C ALA A 207 2.67 -12.39 20.01
N ALA A 208 2.78 -13.61 19.44
CA ALA A 208 1.66 -14.49 19.16
C ALA A 208 1.50 -15.62 20.20
N LYS A 209 2.23 -15.53 21.32
CA LYS A 209 2.18 -16.53 22.39
C LYS A 209 0.77 -16.65 22.96
N GLY A 210 0.27 -17.88 23.07
CA GLY A 210 -1.06 -18.18 23.62
C GLY A 210 -2.18 -18.22 22.57
N LYS A 211 -1.88 -17.96 21.29
CA LYS A 211 -2.82 -18.14 20.16
C LYS A 211 -2.79 -19.55 19.56
N VAL A 212 -1.92 -20.42 20.08
CA VAL A 212 -1.72 -21.79 19.62
C VAL A 212 -2.54 -22.75 20.48
N ILE A 213 -3.31 -23.63 19.85
CA ILE A 213 -4.08 -24.68 20.50
C ILE A 213 -3.23 -25.96 20.50
N ALA A 214 -2.91 -26.46 21.69
CA ALA A 214 -2.28 -27.76 21.89
C ALA A 214 -3.34 -28.78 22.33
N PRO A 215 -3.71 -29.77 21.50
CA PRO A 215 -4.60 -30.83 21.96
C PRO A 215 -3.89 -31.82 22.88
N ALA A 216 -4.66 -32.50 23.75
CA ALA A 216 -4.21 -33.67 24.50
C ALA A 216 -4.41 -34.95 23.65
N GLN A 217 -3.55 -35.95 23.89
CA GLN A 217 -3.11 -37.04 22.99
C GLN A 217 -4.13 -37.90 22.19
N THR A 218 -3.65 -38.24 20.97
CA THR A 218 -3.58 -39.54 20.23
C THR A 218 -4.59 -39.99 19.17
N ASP A 219 -5.79 -39.42 19.04
CA ASP A 219 -6.67 -39.81 17.92
C ASP A 219 -7.49 -38.62 17.40
N TRP A 220 -7.86 -38.64 16.12
CA TRP A 220 -8.65 -37.55 15.51
C TRP A 220 -10.07 -37.47 16.08
N THR A 221 -10.63 -38.61 16.52
CA THR A 221 -11.86 -38.69 17.31
C THR A 221 -11.66 -38.10 18.69
N ASP A 222 -10.54 -38.42 19.35
CA ASP A 222 -10.18 -37.87 20.65
C ASP A 222 -9.90 -36.35 20.55
N PHE A 223 -9.44 -35.84 19.41
CA PHE A 223 -9.26 -34.39 19.18
C PHE A 223 -10.59 -33.65 19.15
N LEU A 224 -11.61 -34.17 18.45
CA LEU A 224 -12.94 -33.54 18.40
C LEU A 224 -13.68 -33.68 19.74
N GLU A 225 -13.49 -34.80 20.45
CA GLU A 225 -14.01 -35.00 21.82
C GLU A 225 -13.30 -34.09 22.83
N ASN A 226 -11.95 -33.97 22.75
CA ASN A 226 -11.19 -33.02 23.55
C ASN A 226 -11.48 -31.57 23.18
N LEU A 227 -11.87 -31.27 21.93
CA LEU A 227 -12.33 -29.94 21.53
C LEU A 227 -13.67 -29.65 22.21
N ALA A 228 -14.62 -30.59 22.24
CA ALA A 228 -15.86 -30.48 23.03
C ALA A 228 -15.58 -30.24 24.53
N ASP A 229 -14.68 -31.02 25.15
CA ASP A 229 -14.24 -30.85 26.54
C ASP A 229 -13.48 -29.52 26.78
N LEU A 230 -12.65 -29.09 25.83
CA LEU A 230 -11.90 -27.82 25.87
C LEU A 230 -12.84 -26.61 25.79
N LEU A 231 -13.95 -26.76 25.05
CA LEU A 231 -15.01 -25.77 24.88
C LEU A 231 -16.03 -25.78 26.02
N GLY A 232 -15.97 -26.78 26.90
CA GLY A 232 -16.96 -26.98 27.96
C GLY A 232 -18.35 -27.36 27.40
N VAL A 233 -18.38 -27.95 26.21
CA VAL A 233 -19.55 -28.62 25.67
C VAL A 233 -19.42 -30.06 26.12
N ASP A 234 -20.02 -30.37 27.27
CA ASP A 234 -20.19 -31.76 27.68
C ASP A 234 -21.12 -32.41 26.62
N PRO A 235 -20.65 -33.42 25.86
CA PRO A 235 -21.45 -34.09 24.84
C PRO A 235 -22.64 -34.86 25.43
N ASP A 236 -22.66 -35.07 26.76
CA ASP A 236 -23.76 -35.63 27.53
C ASP A 236 -24.59 -34.57 28.30
N ASP A 237 -24.21 -33.27 28.24
CA ASP A 237 -24.98 -32.18 28.87
C ASP A 237 -26.18 -31.82 28.01
N ASN A 238 -27.28 -32.51 28.31
CA ASN A 238 -28.62 -32.22 27.83
C ASN A 238 -29.18 -30.85 28.23
N ASN A 239 -28.38 -29.95 28.82
CA ASN A 239 -28.79 -28.61 29.25
C ASN A 239 -28.13 -27.45 28.46
N ASN A 240 -27.33 -27.73 27.43
CA ASN A 240 -26.79 -26.72 26.50
C ASN A 240 -27.42 -26.77 25.10
N GLY A 241 -28.73 -27.01 24.99
CA GLY A 241 -29.48 -26.76 23.75
C GLY A 241 -29.17 -27.66 22.53
N TRP A 242 -28.28 -28.65 22.65
CA TRP A 242 -28.02 -29.65 21.60
C TRP A 242 -28.73 -31.00 21.84
N GLY A 243 -29.66 -31.06 22.79
CA GLY A 243 -30.55 -32.19 22.96
C GLY A 243 -31.71 -32.16 21.97
N TRP A 244 -31.83 -33.19 21.12
CA TRP A 244 -33.13 -33.59 20.57
C TRP A 244 -34.05 -34.03 21.73
N GLY A 245 -34.64 -33.07 22.46
CA GLY A 245 -35.51 -33.38 23.61
C GLY A 245 -35.91 -32.17 24.47
N TRP A 246 -37.16 -31.73 24.31
CA TRP A 246 -37.91 -30.69 25.02
C TRP A 246 -37.54 -30.40 26.51
N GLY A 247 -37.17 -29.15 26.83
CA GLY A 247 -37.14 -28.63 28.20
C GLY A 247 -36.69 -27.16 28.28
N TRP A 248 -37.55 -26.28 28.82
CA TRP A 248 -37.32 -24.83 28.94
C TRP A 248 -36.40 -24.47 30.12
N GLY A 249 -35.38 -23.63 29.90
CA GLY A 249 -34.56 -23.04 30.95
C GLY A 249 -33.90 -21.73 30.51
N TRP A 250 -34.15 -20.64 31.23
CA TRP A 250 -33.70 -19.26 30.94
C TRP A 250 -32.39 -18.94 31.66
N GLY A 251 -31.41 -18.34 30.95
CA GLY A 251 -30.24 -17.74 31.60
C GLY A 251 -29.18 -17.20 30.63
N ASN A 252 -29.12 -15.86 30.54
CA ASN A 252 -28.05 -14.97 30.06
C ASN A 252 -27.65 -15.02 28.56
N ASN A 253 -28.07 -13.98 27.83
CA ASN A 253 -27.70 -13.67 26.44
C ASN A 253 -26.24 -13.19 26.32
N GLU A 254 -25.28 -14.10 26.40
CA GLU A 254 -24.00 -13.96 25.71
C GLU A 254 -23.97 -15.07 24.66
N THR A 255 -23.59 -14.75 23.43
CA THR A 255 -23.55 -15.76 22.36
C THR A 255 -22.47 -16.80 22.69
N PHE A 256 -22.66 -18.06 22.30
CA PHE A 256 -21.67 -19.13 22.49
C PHE A 256 -20.27 -18.75 21.92
N GLU A 257 -20.27 -17.94 20.86
CA GLU A 257 -19.11 -17.29 20.23
C GLU A 257 -18.35 -16.35 21.19
N GLU A 258 -19.06 -15.52 21.96
CA GLU A 258 -18.46 -14.63 22.97
C GLU A 258 -17.79 -15.41 24.12
N GLN A 259 -18.41 -16.51 24.56
CA GLN A 259 -17.83 -17.38 25.59
C GLN A 259 -16.63 -18.21 25.07
N TYR A 260 -16.56 -18.46 23.76
CA TYR A 260 -15.44 -19.11 23.09
C TYR A 260 -14.19 -18.23 23.06
N TYR A 261 -14.33 -16.98 22.61
CA TYR A 261 -13.20 -16.03 22.55
C TYR A 261 -12.57 -15.79 23.93
N ASP A 262 -13.39 -15.61 24.97
CA ASP A 262 -12.92 -15.31 26.33
C ASP A 262 -12.22 -16.53 27.00
N LYS A 263 -12.61 -17.76 26.62
CA LYS A 263 -11.99 -19.01 27.10
C LYS A 263 -10.72 -19.38 26.34
N VAL A 264 -10.63 -19.12 25.04
CA VAL A 264 -9.38 -19.30 24.27
C VAL A 264 -8.35 -18.22 24.66
N GLU A 265 -8.78 -16.98 24.90
CA GLU A 265 -7.90 -15.91 25.40
C GLU A 265 -7.29 -16.19 26.78
N ASN A 266 -8.03 -16.84 27.69
CA ASN A 266 -7.62 -17.02 29.09
C ASN A 266 -6.96 -18.36 29.44
N ARG A 267 -6.73 -19.28 28.49
CA ARG A 267 -6.18 -20.61 28.81
C ARG A 267 -4.66 -20.65 28.76
N THR A 268 -4.04 -20.45 29.93
CA THR A 268 -2.65 -20.82 30.22
C THR A 268 -2.56 -22.30 30.66
N ALA A 269 -2.41 -23.24 29.72
CA ALA A 269 -2.07 -24.63 30.05
C ALA A 269 -0.77 -25.05 29.31
N TYR A 270 0.24 -25.40 30.09
CA TYR A 270 1.66 -25.21 29.79
C TYR A 270 2.37 -26.50 29.35
N ARG A 271 3.13 -26.48 28.21
CA ARG A 271 4.58 -26.80 28.17
C ARG A 271 5.28 -26.49 26.82
N GLN A 272 6.32 -25.66 26.97
CA GLN A 272 7.57 -25.41 26.22
C GLN A 272 7.67 -24.80 24.81
N THR A 273 6.69 -24.85 23.90
CA THR A 273 6.89 -24.18 22.60
C THR A 273 5.68 -23.46 22.03
N ASP A 274 4.90 -22.73 22.84
CA ASP A 274 3.75 -21.85 22.49
C ASP A 274 3.94 -20.85 21.31
N LEU A 275 5.05 -20.97 20.58
CA LEU A 275 5.52 -20.17 19.48
C LEU A 275 5.75 -21.01 18.22
N CYS A 276 5.68 -22.35 18.26
CA CYS A 276 6.09 -23.20 17.14
C CYS A 276 4.91 -23.93 16.53
N VAL A 277 4.54 -23.50 15.32
CA VAL A 277 3.29 -23.88 14.67
C VAL A 277 3.53 -24.78 13.48
N THR A 278 2.55 -25.63 13.22
CA THR A 278 2.54 -26.59 12.10
C THR A 278 1.46 -26.22 11.08
N GLU A 279 1.20 -27.09 10.09
CA GLU A 279 0.06 -26.92 9.20
C GLU A 279 -1.27 -26.92 9.97
N ARG A 280 -2.23 -26.13 9.48
CA ARG A 280 -3.61 -26.19 9.95
C ARG A 280 -4.23 -27.49 9.45
N ALA A 281 -5.16 -28.01 10.23
CA ALA A 281 -5.92 -29.19 9.85
C ALA A 281 -7.41 -28.84 9.73
N GLY A 282 -8.26 -29.75 9.26
CA GLY A 282 -9.71 -29.49 9.13
C GLY A 282 -10.16 -28.98 7.76
N THR A 283 -11.29 -28.27 7.74
CA THR A 283 -11.97 -27.79 6.52
C THR A 283 -11.29 -26.58 5.87
N GLU A 284 -10.59 -25.77 6.65
CA GLU A 284 -9.91 -24.54 6.21
C GLU A 284 -8.39 -24.70 6.10
N ARG A 285 -7.89 -25.95 6.09
CA ARG A 285 -6.45 -26.27 6.11
C ARG A 285 -5.61 -25.63 4.99
N PHE A 286 -6.24 -25.21 3.89
CA PHE A 286 -5.60 -24.55 2.74
C PHE A 286 -6.19 -23.16 2.47
N THR A 287 -6.78 -22.55 3.48
CA THR A 287 -7.37 -21.21 3.40
C THR A 287 -6.82 -20.33 4.51
N ASP A 288 -7.05 -19.04 4.41
CA ASP A 288 -6.79 -18.09 5.48
C ASP A 288 -8.04 -17.79 6.32
N GLY A 289 -9.06 -18.65 6.30
CA GLY A 289 -10.25 -18.48 7.12
C GLY A 289 -9.95 -18.45 8.62
N ASP A 290 -10.84 -17.81 9.37
CA ASP A 290 -10.74 -17.56 10.81
C ASP A 290 -11.50 -18.59 11.67
N ASP A 291 -12.00 -19.68 11.07
CA ASP A 291 -12.66 -20.78 11.79
C ASP A 291 -11.62 -21.62 12.55
N LEU A 292 -11.14 -21.06 13.66
CA LEU A 292 -10.21 -21.70 14.56
C LEU A 292 -10.82 -22.90 15.29
N PHE A 293 -12.15 -23.05 15.27
CA PHE A 293 -12.84 -24.20 15.84
C PHE A 293 -12.67 -25.43 14.94
N ASN A 294 -13.01 -25.32 13.65
CA ASN A 294 -12.87 -26.43 12.72
C ASN A 294 -11.45 -26.56 12.17
N SER A 295 -10.61 -25.52 12.27
CA SER A 295 -9.26 -25.50 11.71
C SER A 295 -8.27 -24.72 12.60
N PRO A 296 -7.89 -25.32 13.75
CA PRO A 296 -7.06 -24.67 14.76
C PRO A 296 -5.61 -24.43 14.32
N ILE A 297 -4.94 -23.53 15.03
CA ILE A 297 -3.48 -23.32 14.98
C ILE A 297 -2.83 -24.36 15.90
N LEU A 298 -2.00 -25.24 15.35
CA LEU A 298 -1.46 -26.41 16.06
C LEU A 298 0.01 -26.25 16.46
N ASP A 299 0.35 -26.66 17.69
CA ASP A 299 1.72 -26.70 18.21
C ASP A 299 2.53 -27.90 17.67
N MET A 300 3.80 -27.67 17.31
CA MET A 300 4.74 -28.67 16.78
C MET A 300 5.06 -29.82 17.75
N THR A 301 5.07 -29.58 19.06
CA THR A 301 5.46 -30.59 20.06
C THR A 301 4.46 -31.74 20.21
N TYR A 302 3.29 -31.61 19.59
CA TYR A 302 2.23 -32.60 19.68
C TYR A 302 2.20 -33.58 18.49
N THR A 303 2.78 -33.18 17.37
CA THR A 303 2.52 -33.83 16.08
C THR A 303 3.55 -34.87 15.67
N ASP A 304 4.67 -35.02 16.41
CA ASP A 304 5.63 -36.12 16.20
C ASP A 304 6.44 -36.49 17.48
N PRO A 305 6.56 -37.78 17.87
CA PRO A 305 7.54 -38.26 18.86
C PRO A 305 9.03 -38.11 18.47
N GLN A 306 9.34 -37.68 17.24
CA GLN A 306 10.69 -37.28 16.83
C GLN A 306 10.99 -35.89 17.37
N SER A 307 12.07 -35.74 18.15
CA SER A 307 12.50 -34.49 18.81
C SER A 307 12.85 -33.33 17.85
N TYR A 308 11.90 -32.86 17.04
CA TYR A 308 12.11 -31.70 16.16
C TYR A 308 12.30 -30.44 17.01
N THR A 309 13.32 -29.68 16.65
CA THR A 309 13.64 -28.42 17.33
C THR A 309 13.00 -27.28 16.55
N CYS A 310 12.23 -26.46 17.26
CA CYS A 310 11.65 -25.24 16.73
C CYS A 310 12.75 -24.35 16.13
N PRO A 311 12.59 -23.78 14.91
CA PRO A 311 13.56 -22.81 14.43
C PRO A 311 13.66 -21.63 15.40
N ASN A 312 14.89 -21.23 15.73
CA ASN A 312 15.13 -20.06 16.59
C ASN A 312 14.70 -18.75 15.91
N ALA A 313 14.63 -18.75 14.58
CA ALA A 313 14.25 -17.60 13.77
C ALA A 313 12.73 -17.39 13.82
N GLU A 314 12.31 -16.33 14.50
CA GLU A 314 10.89 -15.98 14.62
C GLU A 314 10.39 -15.19 13.41
N VAL A 315 9.11 -15.33 13.13
CA VAL A 315 8.35 -14.48 12.22
C VAL A 315 8.51 -13.01 12.63
N VAL A 316 8.68 -12.17 11.62
CA VAL A 316 8.50 -10.73 11.73
C VAL A 316 7.17 -10.41 11.04
N PRO A 317 6.13 -10.04 11.80
CA PRO A 317 4.88 -9.56 11.22
C PRO A 317 5.14 -8.34 10.33
N LEU A 318 4.21 -8.02 9.43
CA LEU A 318 4.25 -6.83 8.58
C LEU A 318 4.75 -5.61 9.35
N THR A 319 5.79 -4.99 8.81
CA THR A 319 6.40 -3.80 9.38
C THR A 319 6.93 -2.92 8.27
N THR A 320 6.97 -1.62 8.54
CA THR A 320 7.64 -0.61 7.69
C THR A 320 9.07 -0.36 8.16
N ASN A 321 9.54 -1.03 9.22
CA ASN A 321 10.85 -0.77 9.82
C ASN A 321 11.94 -1.70 9.24
N PRO A 322 12.82 -1.21 8.34
CA PRO A 322 13.88 -2.03 7.75
C PRO A 322 14.90 -2.50 8.79
N THR A 323 15.09 -1.75 9.88
CA THR A 323 16.04 -2.15 10.94
C THR A 323 15.55 -3.40 11.67
N THR A 324 14.24 -3.50 11.95
CA THR A 324 13.65 -4.70 12.58
C THR A 324 13.89 -5.94 11.73
N LEU A 325 13.58 -5.86 10.43
CA LEU A 325 13.78 -6.96 9.48
C LEU A 325 15.25 -7.32 9.35
N LYS A 326 16.15 -6.36 9.12
CA LYS A 326 17.59 -6.61 8.97
C LYS A 326 18.22 -7.20 10.22
N ASN A 327 17.80 -6.77 11.41
CA ASN A 327 18.25 -7.35 12.67
C ASN A 327 17.81 -8.81 12.81
N LYS A 328 16.57 -9.15 12.43
CA LYS A 328 16.13 -10.55 12.45
C LYS A 328 16.80 -11.40 11.38
N ILE A 329 17.02 -10.85 10.18
CA ILE A 329 17.77 -11.54 9.11
C ILE A 329 19.19 -11.90 9.58
N ASN A 330 19.85 -11.03 10.35
CA ASN A 330 21.18 -11.33 10.89
C ASN A 330 21.20 -12.58 11.78
N THR A 331 20.10 -12.88 12.48
CA THR A 331 20.02 -14.01 13.41
C THR A 331 19.64 -15.34 12.77
N LEU A 332 19.29 -15.36 11.46
CA LEU A 332 18.89 -16.61 10.80
C LEU A 332 19.99 -17.68 10.88
N ASN A 333 19.61 -18.91 11.18
CA ASN A 333 20.51 -20.04 11.28
C ASN A 333 19.89 -21.26 10.60
N ALA A 334 20.72 -22.01 9.88
CA ALA A 334 20.29 -23.22 9.17
C ALA A 334 20.12 -24.38 10.15
N SER A 335 18.92 -24.96 10.22
CA SER A 335 18.64 -26.14 11.03
C SER A 335 17.39 -26.88 10.56
N GLY A 336 17.39 -28.20 10.72
CA GLY A 336 16.19 -29.03 10.55
C GLY A 336 15.84 -29.42 9.12
N GLY A 337 14.65 -29.99 8.94
CA GLY A 337 14.08 -30.47 7.68
C GLY A 337 13.11 -29.48 7.08
N THR A 338 12.60 -29.77 5.89
CA THR A 338 12.00 -28.77 5.00
C THR A 338 10.47 -28.92 4.93
N ALA A 339 9.76 -28.26 5.83
CA ALA A 339 8.29 -28.18 5.84
C ALA A 339 7.79 -26.93 5.09
N GLY A 340 8.05 -26.89 3.77
CA GLY A 340 7.83 -25.67 2.98
C GLY A 340 6.37 -25.22 2.84
N HIS A 341 5.41 -26.15 2.86
CA HIS A 341 3.98 -25.81 2.90
C HIS A 341 3.59 -25.04 4.16
N ILE A 342 4.19 -25.35 5.32
CA ILE A 342 3.97 -24.61 6.57
C ILE A 342 4.52 -23.20 6.43
N GLY A 343 5.75 -23.06 5.91
CA GLY A 343 6.34 -21.75 5.62
C GLY A 343 5.47 -20.91 4.70
N LEU A 344 4.95 -21.52 3.62
CA LEU A 344 4.07 -20.87 2.65
C LEU A 344 2.75 -20.41 3.29
N ALA A 345 2.06 -21.28 4.03
CA ALA A 345 0.80 -20.96 4.71
C ALA A 345 0.99 -19.80 5.69
N TRP A 346 2.00 -19.87 6.55
CA TRP A 346 2.27 -18.83 7.53
C TRP A 346 2.80 -17.54 6.89
N GLY A 347 3.47 -17.63 5.74
CA GLY A 347 3.75 -16.48 4.87
C GLY A 347 2.48 -15.76 4.46
N TRP A 348 1.50 -16.50 3.94
CA TRP A 348 0.21 -15.95 3.56
C TRP A 348 -0.54 -15.35 4.75
N TYR A 349 -0.54 -16.01 5.90
CA TYR A 349 -1.23 -15.52 7.10
C TYR A 349 -0.69 -14.17 7.60
N THR A 350 0.59 -13.84 7.36
CA THR A 350 1.12 -12.51 7.72
C THR A 350 0.61 -11.37 6.82
N ILE A 351 0.02 -11.66 5.67
CA ILE A 351 -0.56 -10.67 4.74
C ILE A 351 -2.06 -10.87 4.52
N SER A 352 -2.67 -11.80 5.26
CA SER A 352 -4.09 -12.10 5.22
C SER A 352 -4.85 -11.16 6.15
N PRO A 353 -5.92 -10.47 5.68
CA PRO A 353 -6.72 -9.59 6.52
C PRO A 353 -7.55 -10.32 7.59
N THR A 354 -7.73 -11.64 7.48
CA THR A 354 -8.54 -12.44 8.40
C THR A 354 -7.71 -13.01 9.55
N LEU A 355 -6.58 -13.66 9.27
CA LEU A 355 -5.80 -14.36 10.30
C LEU A 355 -4.76 -13.49 11.01
N ALA A 356 -4.22 -12.47 10.35
CA ALA A 356 -3.12 -11.67 10.89
C ALA A 356 -3.49 -11.00 12.23
N ASP A 357 -4.69 -10.40 12.30
CA ASP A 357 -5.16 -9.69 13.49
C ASP A 357 -5.44 -10.64 14.66
N ILE A 358 -5.76 -11.91 14.37
CA ILE A 358 -5.99 -12.94 15.39
C ILE A 358 -4.65 -13.39 16.00
N VAL A 359 -3.63 -13.61 15.16
CA VAL A 359 -2.34 -14.14 15.57
C VAL A 359 -1.42 -13.06 16.15
N TRP A 360 -1.32 -11.90 15.51
CA TRP A 360 -0.45 -10.80 15.91
C TRP A 360 -1.26 -9.50 16.11
N PRO A 361 -2.12 -9.43 17.14
CA PRO A 361 -2.95 -8.26 17.40
C PRO A 361 -2.08 -7.04 17.72
N SER A 362 -1.85 -6.20 16.71
CA SER A 362 -1.19 -4.91 16.88
C SER A 362 -1.60 -3.98 15.75
N ASN A 363 -1.77 -2.70 16.05
CA ASN A 363 -2.01 -1.67 15.02
C ASN A 363 -0.85 -1.54 14.01
N GLN A 364 0.29 -2.20 14.25
CA GLN A 364 1.43 -2.24 13.34
C GLN A 364 1.36 -3.40 12.33
N HIS A 365 0.55 -4.42 12.62
CA HIS A 365 0.36 -5.62 11.80
C HIS A 365 -1.10 -5.77 11.38
N SER A 366 -1.62 -4.79 10.66
CA SER A 366 -2.98 -4.83 10.09
C SER A 366 -2.84 -4.89 8.56
N PRO A 367 -2.98 -6.08 7.95
CA PRO A 367 -3.00 -6.22 6.50
C PRO A 367 -4.22 -5.54 5.88
N ALA A 368 -4.05 -4.99 4.69
CA ALA A 368 -5.17 -4.45 3.92
C ALA A 368 -6.12 -5.56 3.44
N PRO A 369 -7.38 -5.25 3.09
CA PRO A 369 -8.27 -6.18 2.42
C PRO A 369 -7.66 -6.76 1.13
N TYR A 370 -8.19 -7.89 0.67
CA TYR A 370 -7.88 -8.39 -0.67
C TYR A 370 -8.42 -7.45 -1.74
N GLU A 371 -7.84 -7.52 -2.95
CA GLU A 371 -8.21 -6.61 -4.04
C GLU A 371 -9.70 -6.74 -4.41
N SER A 372 -10.25 -7.95 -4.32
CA SER A 372 -11.66 -8.26 -4.53
C SER A 372 -12.62 -7.52 -3.59
N ASP A 373 -12.16 -7.22 -2.36
CA ASP A 373 -12.96 -6.61 -1.29
C ASP A 373 -12.60 -5.12 -1.05
N ALA A 374 -11.51 -4.63 -1.64
CA ALA A 374 -11.03 -3.27 -1.49
C ALA A 374 -11.77 -2.27 -2.38
N SER A 375 -11.98 -1.05 -1.88
CA SER A 375 -12.37 0.07 -2.74
C SER A 375 -11.22 0.47 -3.67
N GLU A 376 -11.52 1.12 -4.81
CA GLU A 376 -10.49 1.51 -5.81
C GLU A 376 -9.35 2.32 -5.18
N ASP A 377 -9.66 3.17 -4.20
CA ASP A 377 -8.69 4.04 -3.51
C ASP A 377 -7.90 3.32 -2.39
N GLU A 378 -8.22 2.06 -2.08
CA GLU A 378 -7.63 1.26 -0.99
C GLU A 378 -6.87 0.02 -1.49
N LYS A 379 -6.76 -0.15 -2.81
CA LYS A 379 -6.09 -1.31 -3.41
C LYS A 379 -4.65 -1.44 -2.93
N THR A 380 -4.32 -2.66 -2.51
CA THR A 380 -3.01 -3.01 -1.96
C THR A 380 -2.46 -4.22 -2.71
N LEU A 381 -1.29 -4.07 -3.32
CA LEU A 381 -0.58 -5.14 -4.00
C LEU A 381 -0.09 -6.16 -2.97
N LYS A 382 -0.59 -7.39 -3.02
CA LYS A 382 -0.11 -8.47 -2.14
C LYS A 382 0.88 -9.35 -2.88
N VAL A 383 2.07 -9.52 -2.29
CA VAL A 383 3.16 -10.31 -2.87
C VAL A 383 3.68 -11.31 -1.84
N LEU A 384 3.79 -12.57 -2.24
CA LEU A 384 4.43 -13.61 -1.45
C LEU A 384 5.69 -14.10 -2.19
N VAL A 385 6.83 -14.09 -1.51
CA VAL A 385 8.12 -14.54 -2.04
C VAL A 385 8.53 -15.82 -1.33
N LEU A 386 8.38 -16.96 -1.99
CA LEU A 386 8.78 -18.27 -1.48
C LEU A 386 10.18 -18.63 -1.97
N MET A 387 11.08 -18.97 -1.05
CA MET A 387 12.44 -19.40 -1.39
C MET A 387 12.80 -20.72 -0.71
N THR A 388 13.45 -21.63 -1.45
CA THR A 388 13.97 -22.92 -0.93
C THR A 388 15.20 -23.41 -1.68
N ASP A 389 16.03 -24.22 -1.02
CA ASP A 389 17.18 -24.92 -1.63
C ASP A 389 16.98 -26.44 -1.79
N GLY A 390 15.80 -26.96 -1.47
CA GLY A 390 15.57 -28.39 -1.35
C GLY A 390 14.12 -28.83 -1.58
N GLU A 391 13.92 -30.14 -1.52
CA GLU A 391 12.58 -30.73 -1.56
C GLU A 391 11.81 -30.49 -0.26
N PHE A 392 10.51 -30.29 -0.39
CA PHE A 392 9.61 -30.26 0.74
C PHE A 392 9.38 -31.70 1.23
N ASN A 393 10.06 -32.06 2.31
CA ASN A 393 10.21 -33.46 2.77
C ASN A 393 9.67 -33.72 4.19
N GLN A 394 9.11 -32.69 4.83
CA GLN A 394 8.50 -32.80 6.14
C GLN A 394 7.04 -32.35 6.09
N GLN A 395 6.15 -33.15 6.68
CA GLN A 395 4.76 -32.84 7.00
C GLN A 395 4.36 -33.56 8.29
N TYR A 396 3.32 -33.10 8.96
CA TYR A 396 2.74 -33.71 10.15
C TYR A 396 1.42 -34.43 9.87
N PHE A 397 0.62 -33.91 8.94
CA PHE A 397 -0.70 -34.45 8.61
C PHE A 397 -0.94 -34.52 7.10
N GLY A 398 -1.80 -35.45 6.69
CA GLY A 398 -2.38 -35.46 5.34
C GLY A 398 -1.42 -35.81 4.21
N ALA A 399 -1.54 -35.09 3.10
CA ALA A 399 -0.79 -35.32 1.86
C ALA A 399 0.69 -34.92 2.01
N SER A 400 1.50 -35.17 0.98
CA SER A 400 2.91 -34.79 1.03
C SER A 400 3.07 -33.27 1.20
N SER A 401 4.15 -32.84 1.86
CA SER A 401 4.54 -31.43 2.01
C SER A 401 4.55 -30.67 0.68
N ARG A 402 4.92 -31.37 -0.41
CA ARG A 402 4.88 -30.83 -1.77
C ARG A 402 3.46 -30.60 -2.28
N ASP A 403 2.57 -31.58 -2.13
CA ASP A 403 1.20 -31.49 -2.66
C ASP A 403 0.41 -30.42 -1.91
N GLN A 404 0.56 -30.37 -0.58
CA GLN A 404 -0.04 -29.32 0.25
C GLN A 404 0.45 -27.93 -0.13
N ALA A 405 1.74 -27.78 -0.46
CA ALA A 405 2.25 -26.51 -0.95
C ALA A 405 1.58 -26.09 -2.26
N LEU A 406 1.36 -27.01 -3.20
CA LEU A 406 0.67 -26.70 -4.46
C LEU A 406 -0.80 -26.28 -4.23
N ASP A 407 -1.52 -26.99 -3.37
CA ASP A 407 -2.90 -26.65 -2.98
C ASP A 407 -2.96 -25.23 -2.35
N LEU A 408 -2.01 -24.92 -1.46
CA LEU A 408 -1.86 -23.59 -0.88
C LEU A 408 -1.52 -22.53 -1.92
N CYS A 409 -0.61 -22.79 -2.86
CA CYS A 409 -0.28 -21.82 -3.91
C CYS A 409 -1.52 -21.50 -4.75
N ASP A 410 -2.35 -22.49 -5.07
CA ASP A 410 -3.58 -22.29 -5.83
C ASP A 410 -4.60 -21.46 -5.04
N ALA A 411 -4.75 -21.70 -3.73
CA ALA A 411 -5.61 -20.88 -2.86
C ALA A 411 -5.09 -19.43 -2.73
N ILE A 412 -3.79 -19.25 -2.49
CA ILE A 412 -3.15 -17.92 -2.36
C ILE A 412 -3.36 -17.10 -3.64
N LYS A 413 -3.16 -17.71 -4.82
CA LYS A 413 -3.38 -17.05 -6.11
C LYS A 413 -4.85 -16.71 -6.37
N ALA A 414 -5.79 -17.43 -5.75
CA ALA A 414 -7.22 -17.16 -5.89
C ALA A 414 -7.65 -15.88 -5.15
N GLU A 415 -6.92 -15.48 -4.11
CA GLU A 415 -7.10 -14.20 -3.38
C GLU A 415 -6.28 -13.04 -3.99
N ASP A 416 -5.95 -13.11 -5.28
CA ASP A 416 -5.16 -12.12 -6.02
C ASP A 416 -3.75 -11.81 -5.44
N VAL A 417 -3.20 -12.74 -4.65
CA VAL A 417 -1.82 -12.62 -4.15
C VAL A 417 -0.82 -13.10 -5.20
N LEU A 418 0.15 -12.24 -5.54
CA LEU A 418 1.22 -12.60 -6.47
C LEU A 418 2.28 -13.46 -5.78
N VAL A 419 2.45 -14.70 -6.24
CA VAL A 419 3.43 -15.66 -5.74
C VAL A 419 4.67 -15.64 -6.63
N TYR A 420 5.77 -15.19 -6.05
CA TYR A 420 7.13 -15.32 -6.57
C TYR A 420 7.83 -16.50 -5.92
N THR A 421 8.61 -17.24 -6.70
CA THR A 421 9.32 -18.42 -6.19
C THR A 421 10.78 -18.40 -6.60
N VAL A 422 11.69 -18.73 -5.67
CA VAL A 422 13.13 -18.75 -5.91
C VAL A 422 13.70 -20.09 -5.46
N GLY A 423 14.20 -20.88 -6.41
CA GLY A 423 14.96 -22.10 -6.14
C GLY A 423 16.44 -21.75 -6.05
N PHE A 424 17.10 -22.05 -4.93
CA PHE A 424 18.51 -21.72 -4.73
C PHE A 424 19.38 -22.97 -4.67
N GLN A 425 20.08 -23.29 -5.77
CA GLN A 425 20.85 -24.53 -5.92
C GLN A 425 19.99 -25.76 -5.59
N ALA A 426 18.72 -25.70 -5.99
CA ALA A 426 17.69 -26.68 -5.64
C ALA A 426 17.64 -27.83 -6.66
N PRO A 427 17.23 -29.04 -6.24
CA PRO A 427 17.03 -30.17 -7.14
C PRO A 427 15.87 -29.95 -8.13
N SER A 428 15.88 -30.71 -9.23
CA SER A 428 14.91 -30.53 -10.33
C SER A 428 13.43 -30.69 -9.94
N SER A 429 13.12 -31.57 -8.98
CA SER A 429 11.74 -31.76 -8.48
C SER A 429 11.24 -30.55 -7.69
N ALA A 430 12.09 -29.93 -6.85
CA ALA A 430 11.80 -28.69 -6.14
C ALA A 430 11.61 -27.55 -7.14
N LEU A 431 12.49 -27.42 -8.13
CA LEU A 431 12.34 -26.42 -9.20
C LEU A 431 11.02 -26.58 -9.98
N GLN A 432 10.59 -27.82 -10.23
CA GLN A 432 9.30 -28.08 -10.89
C GLN A 432 8.12 -27.63 -10.04
N MET A 433 8.12 -27.93 -8.74
CA MET A 433 7.08 -27.48 -7.81
C MET A 433 7.04 -25.96 -7.71
N LEU A 434 8.19 -25.31 -7.52
CA LEU A 434 8.27 -23.84 -7.44
C LEU A 434 7.73 -23.18 -8.71
N LYS A 435 8.09 -23.72 -9.87
CA LYS A 435 7.58 -23.23 -11.17
C LYS A 435 6.05 -23.39 -11.31
N GLN A 436 5.45 -24.41 -10.71
CA GLN A 436 4.00 -24.61 -10.69
C GLN A 436 3.31 -23.67 -9.69
N CYS A 437 3.95 -23.42 -8.55
CA CYS A 437 3.45 -22.55 -7.50
C CYS A 437 3.42 -21.07 -7.93
N ALA A 438 4.44 -20.59 -8.66
CA ALA A 438 4.53 -19.20 -9.10
C ALA A 438 3.32 -18.75 -9.93
N THR A 439 2.83 -17.52 -9.70
CA THR A 439 1.68 -16.96 -10.42
C THR A 439 1.93 -16.86 -11.93
N LYS A 440 3.18 -16.58 -12.33
CA LYS A 440 3.61 -16.53 -13.72
C LYS A 440 4.94 -17.23 -13.87
N THR A 441 5.22 -17.75 -15.06
CA THR A 441 6.52 -18.33 -15.38
C THR A 441 7.68 -17.34 -15.23
N SER A 442 7.42 -16.04 -15.38
CA SER A 442 8.39 -14.96 -15.16
C SER A 442 8.67 -14.66 -13.68
N TYR A 443 7.84 -15.16 -12.77
CA TYR A 443 7.96 -14.97 -11.32
C TYR A 443 8.69 -16.15 -10.65
N PHE A 444 9.12 -17.13 -11.45
CA PHE A 444 9.98 -18.23 -11.04
C PHE A 444 11.45 -17.91 -11.36
N PHE A 445 12.32 -18.10 -10.37
CA PHE A 445 13.76 -17.90 -10.49
C PHE A 445 14.51 -19.16 -10.08
N ASP A 446 15.43 -19.61 -10.93
CA ASP A 446 16.39 -20.70 -10.65
C ASP A 446 17.78 -20.07 -10.46
N ALA A 447 18.22 -19.97 -9.21
CA ALA A 447 19.48 -19.35 -8.82
C ALA A 447 20.52 -20.43 -8.48
N ASN A 448 21.57 -20.53 -9.26
CA ASN A 448 22.65 -21.52 -9.09
C ASN A 448 23.86 -20.97 -8.32
N SER A 449 23.85 -19.68 -8.00
CA SER A 449 24.92 -18.98 -7.29
C SER A 449 24.38 -17.91 -6.33
N GLY A 450 25.19 -17.50 -5.34
CA GLY A 450 24.80 -16.44 -4.40
C GLY A 450 24.49 -15.11 -5.09
N SER A 451 25.23 -14.78 -6.17
CA SER A 451 24.96 -13.59 -6.99
C SER A 451 23.64 -13.68 -7.75
N GLU A 452 23.27 -14.86 -8.24
CA GLU A 452 21.98 -15.07 -8.90
C GLU A 452 20.82 -14.99 -7.90
N LEU A 453 21.01 -15.48 -6.68
CA LEU A 453 20.02 -15.35 -5.60
C LEU A 453 19.76 -13.88 -5.26
N ILE A 454 20.83 -13.09 -5.09
CA ILE A 454 20.75 -11.65 -4.86
C ILE A 454 20.05 -10.95 -6.05
N ALA A 455 20.42 -11.29 -7.28
CA ALA A 455 19.79 -10.73 -8.47
C ALA A 455 18.29 -11.05 -8.57
N ALA A 456 17.87 -12.27 -8.18
CA ALA A 456 16.47 -12.65 -8.14
C ALA A 456 15.68 -11.80 -7.14
N PHE A 457 16.17 -11.67 -5.90
CA PHE A 457 15.54 -10.85 -4.86
C PHE A 457 15.45 -9.37 -5.25
N ASN A 458 16.51 -8.81 -5.84
CA ASN A 458 16.50 -7.41 -6.32
C ASN A 458 15.51 -7.20 -7.47
N LYS A 459 15.39 -8.18 -8.37
CA LYS A 459 14.41 -8.11 -9.46
C LYS A 459 12.98 -8.16 -8.93
N ILE A 460 12.70 -9.05 -7.98
CA ILE A 460 11.38 -9.12 -7.32
C ILE A 460 11.05 -7.77 -6.67
N ALA A 461 11.99 -7.20 -5.90
CA ALA A 461 11.78 -5.91 -5.24
C ALA A 461 11.48 -4.77 -6.23
N ALA A 462 12.24 -4.70 -7.32
CA ALA A 462 12.04 -3.69 -8.37
C ALA A 462 10.70 -3.87 -9.11
N GLU A 463 10.31 -5.10 -9.42
CA GLU A 463 9.01 -5.40 -10.03
C GLU A 463 7.85 -5.05 -9.09
N THR A 464 7.94 -5.37 -7.80
CA THR A 464 6.94 -4.98 -6.80
C THR A 464 6.79 -3.47 -6.70
N LYS A 465 7.92 -2.73 -6.63
CA LYS A 465 7.90 -1.25 -6.63
C LYS A 465 7.26 -0.69 -7.91
N LYS A 466 7.51 -1.31 -9.07
CA LYS A 466 6.89 -0.87 -10.32
C LYS A 466 5.39 -1.17 -10.37
N MET A 467 4.99 -2.38 -9.97
CA MET A 467 3.60 -2.84 -10.07
C MET A 467 2.67 -2.04 -9.18
N ARG A 468 3.10 -1.70 -7.96
CA ARG A 468 2.28 -0.86 -7.08
C ARG A 468 2.02 0.50 -7.74
N LEU A 469 3.02 1.12 -8.37
CA LEU A 469 2.82 2.40 -9.04
C LEU A 469 1.91 2.31 -10.27
N SER A 470 1.59 1.09 -10.74
CA SER A 470 0.76 0.86 -11.92
C SER A 470 -0.70 0.46 -11.62
N MET A 471 -1.10 0.38 -10.34
CA MET A 471 -2.42 -0.13 -9.93
C MET A 471 -3.54 0.91 -9.96
#